data_AF-A0A660A8F7-F1
#
_entry.id   AF-A0A660A8F7-F1
#
_cell.length_a   1.000
_cell.length_b   1.000
_cell.length_c   1.000
_cell.angle_alpha   90.00
_cell.angle_beta   90.00
_cell.angle_gamma   90.00
#
_symmetry.space_group_name_H-M   'P 1'
#
loop_
_entity.id
_entity.type
_entity.pdbx_description
1 polymer ?
#
loop_
_entity_poly.entity_id
_entity_poly.type
_entity_poly.pdbx_seq_one_letter_code
_entity_poly.pdbx_strand_id
1 'polypeptide(L)'
;VIQNNQDKIYNVGILLLIIALMGLIAGAVNTILAAKIAQGVSADIREKTFRKIQSFSYSNVEAFNAGNLVVRMTNDINQIQNLVMMLFQVLFRLPILFIGAFIMAVQTLPDLWWVIVLMVILIGLIMALVMSQMGPRFGKFQK
;
A
#
# COMPACT_ATOMS: atom_id res chain seq x y z
N VAL A 1 22.70 8.79 -41.76
CA VAL A 1 22.45 10.21 -41.39
C VAL A 1 22.13 10.27 -39.90
N ILE A 2 23.17 10.18 -39.07
CA ILE A 2 23.05 10.31 -37.62
C ILE A 2 23.12 11.82 -37.34
N GLN A 3 21.96 12.48 -37.28
CA GLN A 3 21.91 13.85 -36.80
C GLN A 3 22.36 13.87 -35.33
N ASN A 4 23.33 14.72 -35.03
CA ASN A 4 23.82 15.02 -33.69
C ASN A 4 22.71 15.66 -32.84
N ASN A 5 21.74 14.85 -32.39
CA ASN A 5 20.57 15.25 -31.59
C ASN A 5 20.91 15.46 -30.11
N GLN A 6 22.14 15.91 -29.80
CA GLN A 6 22.59 16.18 -28.44
C GLN A 6 21.59 17.10 -27.71
N ASP A 7 21.07 18.12 -28.38
CA ASP A 7 20.06 19.03 -27.81
C ASP A 7 18.76 18.32 -27.42
N LYS A 8 18.28 17.35 -28.21
CA LYS A 8 17.09 16.55 -27.84
C LYS A 8 17.36 15.66 -26.64
N ILE A 9 18.55 15.08 -26.54
CA ILE A 9 18.95 14.25 -25.39
C ILE A 9 19.00 15.11 -24.13
N TYR A 10 19.60 16.30 -24.19
CA TYR A 10 19.64 17.22 -23.05
C TYR A 10 18.23 17.68 -22.63
N ASN A 11 17.37 18.05 -23.58
CA ASN A 11 16.00 18.47 -23.29
C ASN A 11 15.17 17.35 -22.62
N VAL A 12 15.22 16.13 -23.16
CA VAL A 12 14.53 14.97 -22.57
C VAL A 12 15.14 14.61 -21.21
N GLY A 13 16.47 14.65 -21.08
CA GLY A 13 17.16 14.38 -19.82
C GLY A 13 16.76 15.36 -18.71
N ILE A 14 16.72 16.66 -19.01
CA ILE A 14 16.28 17.69 -18.07
C ILE A 14 14.80 17.47 -17.70
N LEU A 15 13.94 17.14 -18.67
CA LEU A 15 12.53 16.86 -18.41
C LEU A 15 12.36 15.67 -17.45
N LEU A 16 13.10 14.58 -17.65
CA LEU A 16 13.09 13.42 -16.76
C LEU A 16 13.55 13.77 -15.34
N LEU A 17 14.58 14.61 -15.20
CA LEU A 17 15.05 15.08 -13.90
C LEU A 17 14.00 15.94 -13.17
N ILE A 18 13.32 16.84 -13.89
CA ILE A 18 12.25 17.67 -13.32
C ILE A 18 11.08 16.79 -12.85
N ILE A 19 10.64 15.82 -13.67
CA ILE A 19 9.57 14.89 -13.30
C ILE A 19 9.98 14.04 -12.09
N ALA A 20 11.23 13.55 -12.05
CA ALA A 20 11.74 12.80 -10.90
C ALA A 20 11.75 13.65 -9.62
N LEU A 21 12.22 14.90 -9.68
CA LEU A 21 12.24 15.80 -8.54
C LEU A 21 10.83 16.12 -8.03
N MET A 22 9.89 16.40 -8.93
CA MET A 22 8.48 16.59 -8.56
C MET A 22 7.89 15.33 -7.92
N GLY A 23 8.20 14.15 -8.46
CA GLY A 23 7.77 12.87 -7.91
C GLY A 23 8.30 12.63 -6.49
N LEU A 24 9.58 12.99 -6.23
CA LEU A 24 10.18 12.90 -4.91
C LEU A 24 9.50 13.85 -3.90
N ILE A 25 9.28 15.11 -4.28
CA ILE A 25 8.61 16.10 -3.41
C ILE A 25 7.18 15.65 -3.12
N ALA A 26 6.42 15.25 -4.15
CA ALA A 26 5.07 14.74 -3.99
C ALA A 26 5.02 13.50 -3.09
N GLY A 27 5.96 12.57 -3.24
CA GLY A 27 6.09 11.39 -2.39
C GLY A 27 6.39 11.73 -0.93
N ALA A 28 7.27 12.70 -0.68
CA ALA A 28 7.57 13.18 0.67
C ALA A 28 6.35 13.83 1.32
N VAL A 29 5.65 14.72 0.60
CA VAL A 29 4.42 15.37 1.07
C VAL A 29 3.33 14.33 1.37
N ASN A 30 3.13 13.37 0.47
CA ASN A 30 2.18 12.28 0.67
C ASN A 30 2.50 11.47 1.95
N THR A 31 3.77 11.17 2.18
CA THR A 31 4.22 10.41 3.36
C THR A 31 3.94 11.18 4.64
N ILE A 32 4.20 12.49 4.67
CA ILE A 32 3.95 13.36 5.82
C ILE A 32 2.44 13.47 6.10
N LEU A 33 1.62 13.68 5.07
CA LEU A 33 0.17 13.78 5.24
C LEU A 33 -0.45 12.45 5.69
N ALA A 34 -0.06 11.33 5.07
CA ALA A 34 -0.49 9.99 5.48
C ALA A 34 -0.11 9.71 6.94
N ALA A 35 1.11 10.08 7.36
CA ALA A 35 1.54 9.94 8.74
C ALA A 35 0.68 10.77 9.70
N LYS A 36 0.39 12.04 9.38
CA LYS A 36 -0.48 12.88 10.22
C LYS A 36 -1.88 12.28 10.37
N ILE A 37 -2.47 11.80 9.26
CA ILE A 37 -3.81 11.19 9.26
C ILE A 37 -3.80 9.89 10.09
N ALA A 38 -2.85 8.99 9.82
CA ALA A 38 -2.78 7.70 10.52
C ALA A 38 -2.53 7.88 12.02
N GLN A 39 -1.63 8.79 12.42
CA GLN A 39 -1.39 9.08 13.82
C GLN A 39 -2.62 9.69 14.50
N GLY A 40 -3.30 10.65 13.86
CA GLY A 40 -4.54 11.25 14.38
C GLY A 40 -5.64 10.20 14.61
N VAL A 41 -5.93 9.37 13.60
CA VAL A 41 -6.90 8.27 13.71
C VAL A 41 -6.55 7.31 14.83
N SER A 42 -5.27 6.95 14.96
CA SER A 42 -4.82 6.00 15.98
C SER A 42 -4.88 6.59 17.39
N ALA A 43 -4.59 7.88 17.54
CA ALA A 43 -4.70 8.60 18.81
C ALA A 43 -6.17 8.66 19.28
N ASP A 44 -7.09 9.02 18.39
CA ASP A 44 -8.51 9.09 18.68
C ASP A 44 -9.09 7.71 19.07
N ILE A 45 -8.72 6.65 18.34
CA ILE A 45 -9.13 5.28 18.67
C ILE A 45 -8.57 4.89 20.03
N ARG A 46 -7.28 5.15 20.29
CA ARG A 46 -6.63 4.82 21.56
C ARG A 46 -7.29 5.52 22.74
N GLU A 47 -7.60 6.81 22.61
CA GLU A 47 -8.30 7.54 23.66
C GLU A 47 -9.69 6.97 23.92
N LYS A 48 -10.48 6.73 22.87
CA LYS A 48 -11.84 6.18 22.99
C LYS A 48 -11.83 4.78 23.60
N THR A 49 -10.91 3.91 23.18
CA THR A 49 -10.78 2.56 23.73
C THR A 49 -10.33 2.61 25.19
N PHE A 50 -9.39 3.48 25.56
CA PHE A 50 -8.96 3.64 26.95
C PHE A 50 -10.10 4.14 27.85
N ARG A 51 -10.86 5.15 27.42
CA ARG A 51 -12.05 5.64 28.14
C ARG A 51 -13.10 4.54 28.29
N LYS A 52 -13.29 3.70 27.26
CA LYS A 52 -14.24 2.58 27.31
C LYS A 52 -13.82 1.49 28.29
N ILE A 53 -12.52 1.16 28.34
CA ILE A 53 -11.98 0.17 29.27
C ILE A 53 -12.16 0.65 30.72
N GLN A 54 -11.97 1.93 31.00
CA GLN A 54 -12.18 2.49 32.34
C GLN A 54 -13.65 2.43 32.80
N SER A 55 -14.61 2.34 31.88
CA SER A 55 -16.03 2.18 32.22
C SER A 55 -16.43 0.72 32.46
N PHE A 56 -15.50 -0.24 32.43
CA PHE A 56 -15.80 -1.66 32.64
C PHE A 56 -15.91 -1.99 34.12
N SER A 57 -16.84 -2.88 34.47
CA SER A 57 -16.87 -3.53 35.79
C SER A 57 -15.74 -4.57 35.89
N TYR A 58 -15.42 -5.02 37.10
CA TYR A 58 -14.46 -6.12 37.30
C TYR A 58 -14.85 -7.40 36.54
N SER A 59 -16.14 -7.75 36.54
CA SER A 59 -16.67 -8.89 35.79
C SER A 59 -16.41 -8.76 34.28
N ASN A 60 -16.54 -7.55 33.73
CA ASN A 60 -16.24 -7.30 32.31
C ASN A 60 -14.73 -7.45 32.02
N VAL A 61 -13.85 -6.99 32.92
CA VAL A 61 -12.40 -7.10 32.74
C VAL A 61 -11.95 -8.56 32.78
N GLU A 62 -12.52 -9.37 33.69
CA GLU A 62 -12.28 -10.81 33.72
C GLU A 62 -12.78 -11.52 32.46
N ALA A 63 -13.99 -11.18 31.99
CA ALA A 63 -14.56 -11.75 30.77
C ALA A 63 -13.71 -11.46 29.52
N PHE A 64 -13.16 -10.25 29.41
CA PHE A 64 -12.29 -9.87 28.29
C PHE A 64 -10.83 -10.28 28.46
N ASN A 65 -10.40 -10.66 29.67
CA ASN A 65 -9.00 -10.82 30.08
C ASN A 65 -8.17 -9.53 29.93
N ALA A 66 -7.59 -9.05 31.04
CA ALA A 66 -6.79 -7.84 31.06
C ALA A 66 -5.64 -7.84 30.03
N GLY A 67 -5.01 -9.00 29.78
CA GLY A 67 -3.95 -9.14 28.77
C GLY A 67 -4.44 -8.88 27.34
N ASN A 68 -5.63 -9.36 26.98
CA ASN A 68 -6.21 -9.10 25.67
C ASN A 68 -6.61 -7.62 25.50
N LEU A 69 -7.07 -6.95 26.56
CA LEU A 69 -7.34 -5.51 26.53
C LEU A 69 -6.07 -4.71 26.24
N VAL A 70 -4.92 -5.11 26.82
CA VAL A 70 -3.61 -4.51 26.52
C VAL A 70 -3.19 -4.75 25.08
N VAL A 71 -3.36 -5.97 24.56
CA VAL A 71 -3.04 -6.31 23.16
C VAL A 71 -3.91 -5.49 22.20
N ARG A 72 -5.20 -5.32 22.48
CA ARG A 72 -6.10 -4.46 21.68
C ARG A 72 -5.67 -2.99 21.72
N MET A 73 -5.28 -2.50 22.88
CA MET A 73 -4.81 -1.12 23.07
C MET A 73 -3.46 -0.81 22.41
N THR A 74 -2.67 -1.85 22.11
CA THR A 74 -1.34 -1.72 21.54
C THR A 74 -1.30 -2.24 20.11
N ASN A 75 -1.29 -3.56 19.93
CA ASN A 75 -1.14 -4.24 18.65
C ASN A 75 -2.27 -3.91 17.68
N ASP A 76 -3.54 -4.04 18.07
CA ASP A 76 -4.64 -3.84 17.13
C ASP A 76 -4.70 -2.38 16.65
N ILE A 77 -4.49 -1.42 17.56
CA ILE A 77 -4.41 0.01 17.19
C ILE A 77 -3.21 0.28 16.28
N ASN A 78 -2.04 -0.32 16.55
CA ASN A 78 -0.89 -0.18 15.66
C ASN A 78 -1.14 -0.82 14.28
N GLN A 79 -1.90 -1.91 14.20
CA GLN A 79 -2.28 -2.51 12.91
C GLN A 79 -3.26 -1.63 12.15
N ILE A 80 -4.22 -0.99 12.84
CA ILE A 80 -5.09 0.02 12.22
C ILE A 80 -4.27 1.22 11.75
N GLN A 81 -3.30 1.68 12.53
CA GLN A 81 -2.38 2.75 12.13
C GLN A 81 -1.67 2.40 10.82
N ASN A 82 -1.08 1.20 10.74
CA ASN A 82 -0.38 0.72 9.56
C ASN A 82 -1.33 0.55 8.36
N LEU A 83 -2.56 0.09 8.60
CA LEU A 83 -3.58 -0.02 7.56
C LEU A 83 -3.90 1.36 6.97
N VAL A 84 -4.13 2.37 7.82
CA VAL A 84 -4.40 3.74 7.37
C VAL A 84 -3.19 4.29 6.60
N MET A 85 -1.97 4.08 7.09
CA MET A 85 -0.74 4.45 6.36
C MET A 85 -0.68 3.81 4.97
N MET A 86 -0.90 2.50 4.89
CA MET A 86 -0.86 1.74 3.64
C MET A 86 -1.92 2.21 2.65
N LEU A 87 -3.13 2.49 3.16
CA LEU A 87 -4.25 2.93 2.35
C LEU A 87 -3.92 4.22 1.59
N PHE A 88 -3.37 5.23 2.29
CA PHE A 88 -3.00 6.50 1.68
C PHE A 88 -1.70 6.47 0.87
N GLN A 89 -0.73 5.62 1.23
CA GLN A 89 0.56 5.60 0.53
C GLN A 89 0.61 4.70 -0.70
N VAL A 90 0.11 3.46 -0.56
CA VAL A 90 0.36 2.40 -1.54
C VAL A 90 -0.93 1.92 -2.20
N LEU A 91 -1.99 1.74 -1.42
CA LEU A 91 -3.21 1.08 -1.88
C LEU A 91 -3.92 1.88 -2.99
N PHE A 92 -3.98 3.21 -2.89
CA PHE A 92 -4.48 4.06 -3.98
C PHE A 92 -3.53 4.19 -5.16
N ARG A 93 -2.21 4.17 -4.91
CA ARG A 93 -1.18 4.36 -5.94
C ARG A 93 -1.10 3.17 -6.88
N LEU A 94 -1.24 1.95 -6.37
CA LEU A 94 -1.06 0.72 -7.15
C LEU A 94 -2.04 0.60 -8.32
N PRO A 95 -3.37 0.76 -8.17
CA PRO A 95 -4.31 0.70 -9.28
C PRO A 95 -4.03 1.76 -10.34
N ILE A 96 -3.72 2.99 -9.92
CA ILE A 96 -3.43 4.10 -10.85
C ILE A 96 -2.19 3.77 -11.68
N LEU A 97 -1.11 3.31 -11.03
CA LEU A 97 0.10 2.89 -11.71
C LEU A 97 -0.14 1.71 -12.66
N PHE A 98 -0.87 0.70 -12.21
CA PHE A 98 -1.14 -0.48 -13.00
C PHE A 98 -1.93 -0.14 -14.27
N ILE A 99 -3.02 0.61 -14.13
CA ILE A 99 -3.85 1.03 -15.26
C ILE A 99 -3.05 1.94 -16.20
N GLY A 100 -2.33 2.93 -15.65
CA GLY A 100 -1.52 3.85 -16.45
C GLY A 100 -0.40 3.14 -17.21
N ALA A 101 0.33 2.23 -16.55
CA ALA A 101 1.38 1.44 -17.18
C ALA A 101 0.83 0.50 -18.25
N PHE A 102 -0.34 -0.11 -18.01
CA PHE A 102 -0.98 -0.99 -18.98
C PHE A 102 -1.41 -0.22 -20.24
N ILE A 103 -2.04 0.94 -20.09
CA ILE A 103 -2.43 1.81 -21.21
C ILE A 103 -1.19 2.24 -22.00
N MET A 104 -0.16 2.72 -21.31
CA MET A 104 1.11 3.14 -21.94
C MET A 104 1.78 1.98 -22.69
N ALA A 105 1.80 0.78 -22.12
CA ALA A 105 2.41 -0.38 -22.75
C ALA A 105 1.69 -0.77 -24.06
N VAL A 106 0.36 -0.77 -24.07
CA VAL A 106 -0.44 -1.06 -25.28
C VAL A 106 -0.25 0.03 -26.34
N GLN A 107 -0.17 1.31 -25.94
CA GLN A 107 0.10 2.41 -26.87
C GLN A 107 1.52 2.38 -27.46
N THR A 108 2.50 1.92 -26.69
CA THR A 108 3.90 1.87 -27.13
C THR A 108 4.14 0.74 -28.14
N LEU A 109 3.48 -0.41 -27.96
CA LEU A 109 3.61 -1.58 -28.84
C LEU A 109 2.22 -2.11 -29.23
N PRO A 110 1.49 -1.40 -30.11
CA PRO A 110 0.11 -1.74 -30.45
C PRO A 110 -0.01 -3.13 -31.08
N ASP A 111 0.96 -3.58 -31.87
CA ASP A 111 0.93 -4.90 -32.51
C ASP A 111 1.13 -6.06 -31.51
N LEU A 112 1.74 -5.77 -30.35
CA LEU A 112 2.04 -6.76 -29.29
C LEU A 112 1.09 -6.66 -28.09
N TRP A 113 -0.06 -5.98 -28.25
CA TRP A 113 -1.05 -5.79 -27.18
C TRP A 113 -1.49 -7.10 -26.52
N TRP A 114 -1.66 -8.16 -27.32
CA TRP A 114 -2.12 -9.47 -26.86
C TRP A 114 -1.09 -10.15 -25.95
N VAL A 115 0.21 -9.91 -26.17
CA VAL A 115 1.29 -10.43 -25.32
C VAL A 115 1.21 -9.80 -23.93
N ILE A 116 0.94 -8.48 -23.87
CA ILE A 116 0.81 -7.75 -22.60
C ILE A 116 -0.39 -8.30 -21.81
N VAL A 117 -1.54 -8.50 -22.46
CA VAL A 117 -2.73 -9.09 -21.82
C VAL A 117 -2.46 -10.52 -21.34
N LEU A 118 -1.82 -11.34 -22.16
CA LEU A 118 -1.46 -12.71 -21.80
C LEU A 118 -0.54 -12.75 -20.57
N MET A 119 0.45 -11.87 -20.50
CA MET A 119 1.33 -11.75 -19.34
C MET A 119 0.58 -11.37 -18.06
N VAL A 120 -0.34 -10.40 -18.13
CA VAL A 120 -1.18 -10.01 -16.99
C VAL A 120 -2.01 -11.19 -16.48
N ILE A 121 -2.65 -11.94 -17.39
CA ILE A 121 -3.46 -13.12 -17.04
C ILE A 121 -2.59 -14.22 -16.42
N LEU A 122 -1.44 -14.54 -17.01
CA LEU A 122 -0.54 -15.57 -16.51
C LEU A 122 -0.01 -15.24 -15.12
N ILE A 123 0.44 -14.00 -14.89
CA ILE A 123 0.89 -13.55 -13.57
C ILE A 123 -0.26 -13.60 -12.57
N GLY A 124 -1.46 -13.14 -12.95
CA GLY A 124 -2.65 -13.21 -12.11
C GLY A 124 -3.03 -14.64 -11.71
N LEU A 125 -3.00 -15.58 -12.66
CA LEU A 125 -3.27 -16.99 -12.41
C LEU A 125 -2.22 -17.62 -11.48
N ILE A 126 -0.92 -17.38 -11.72
CA ILE A 126 0.15 -17.89 -10.86
C ILE A 126 -0.02 -17.35 -9.44
N MET A 127 -0.28 -16.05 -9.30
CA MET A 127 -0.53 -15.43 -7.99
C MET A 127 -1.74 -16.03 -7.28
N ALA A 128 -2.86 -16.24 -7.99
CA ALA A 128 -4.05 -16.86 -7.42
C ALA A 128 -3.79 -18.30 -6.96
N LEU A 129 -3.04 -19.08 -7.73
CA LEU A 129 -2.64 -20.45 -7.38
C LEU A 129 -1.71 -20.48 -6.17
N VAL A 130 -0.71 -19.59 -6.10
CA VAL A 130 0.21 -19.52 -4.97
C VAL A 130 -0.52 -19.08 -3.70
N MET A 131 -1.35 -18.03 -3.78
CA MET A 131 -2.07 -17.49 -2.63
C MET A 131 -3.12 -18.47 -2.09
N SER A 132 -3.84 -19.17 -2.96
CA SER A 132 -4.80 -20.20 -2.53
C SER A 132 -4.14 -21.38 -1.80
N GLN A 133 -2.89 -21.70 -2.15
CA GLN A 133 -2.12 -22.74 -1.46
C GLN A 133 -1.46 -22.26 -0.16
N MET A 134 -1.37 -20.95 0.07
CA MET A 134 -0.66 -20.37 1.21
C MET A 134 -1.42 -20.64 2.52
N GLY A 135 -2.71 -20.32 2.59
CA GLY A 135 -3.53 -20.54 3.80
C GLY A 135 -3.52 -21.99 4.32
N PRO A 136 -3.79 -23.01 3.48
CA PRO A 136 -3.73 -24.41 3.88
C PRO A 136 -2.35 -24.86 4.37
N ARG A 137 -1.26 -24.31 3.79
CA ARG A 137 0.10 -24.65 4.19
C ARG A 137 0.49 -24.00 5.51
N PHE A 138 0.15 -22.72 5.71
CA PHE A 138 0.38 -22.05 6.99
C PHE A 138 -0.38 -22.72 8.14
N GLY A 139 -1.62 -23.16 7.90
CA GLY A 139 -2.41 -23.90 8.88
C GLY A 139 -1.81 -25.26 9.30
N LYS A 140 -0.91 -25.85 8.50
CA LYS A 140 -0.16 -27.06 8.89
C LYS A 140 1.05 -26.75 9.79
N PHE A 141 1.63 -25.57 9.69
CA PHE A 141 2.79 -25.14 10.47
C PHE A 141 2.42 -24.51 11.82
N GLN A 142 1.21 -23.96 11.96
CA GLN A 142 0.71 -23.33 13.19
C GLN A 142 -0.08 -24.27 14.12
N LYS A 143 -0.11 -25.58 13.82
CA LYS A 143 -0.56 -26.61 14.77
C LYS A 143 0.62 -27.04 15.62
#